data_AF-A0A2X2XA77-F1
#
_entry.id   AF-A0A2X2XA77-F1
#
_cell.length_a   1.000
_cell.length_b   1.000
_cell.length_c   1.000
_cell.angle_alpha   90.00
_cell.angle_beta   90.00
_cell.angle_gamma   90.00
#
_symmetry.space_group_name_H-M   'P 1'
#
loop_
_entity.id
_entity.type
_entity.pdbx_description
1 polymer ?
#
loop_
_entity_poly.entity_id
_entity_poly.type
_entity_poly.pdbx_seq_one_letter_code
_entity_poly.pdbx_strand_id
1 'polypeptide(L)'
;MKISDGNYNPKKISEKVEVFGNNSVGAFGAGNSKSGYIFKASDVLLGNKSFTNELVMTGSSNLLGNSFLKNFVFVLDWVSHKIYLKQIRNSSSELESFGFGYRFIDNKPAVVYVFQEENFPLKVGDSILSINNIDLDNLDHETACHYFLIE
;
A
#
# COMPACT_ATOMS: atom_id res chain seq x y z
N MET A 1 -6.17 0.77 -3.80
CA MET A 1 -6.80 -0.46 -3.22
C MET A 1 -5.86 -1.65 -3.38
N LYS A 2 -6.04 -2.75 -2.63
CA LYS A 2 -5.29 -4.00 -2.82
C LYS A 2 -6.24 -5.14 -3.17
N ILE A 3 -5.89 -5.96 -4.15
CA ILE A 3 -6.61 -7.20 -4.49
C ILE A 3 -5.69 -8.40 -4.30
N SER A 4 -6.27 -9.55 -3.96
CA SER A 4 -5.52 -10.80 -3.94
C SER A 4 -5.07 -11.19 -5.35
N ASP A 5 -3.90 -11.83 -5.46
CA ASP A 5 -3.34 -12.22 -6.77
C ASP A 5 -4.29 -13.13 -7.58
N GLY A 6 -5.13 -13.94 -6.91
CA GLY A 6 -6.12 -14.78 -7.59
C GLY A 6 -7.20 -14.01 -8.35
N ASN A 7 -7.41 -12.73 -8.03
CA ASN A 7 -8.37 -11.84 -8.69
C ASN A 7 -7.72 -10.96 -9.78
N TYR A 8 -6.42 -11.09 -10.00
CA TYR A 8 -5.67 -10.32 -10.98
C TYR A 8 -5.73 -10.98 -12.37
N ASN A 9 -6.11 -10.21 -13.40
CA ASN A 9 -6.08 -10.66 -14.79
C ASN A 9 -5.07 -9.83 -15.61
N PRO A 10 -3.86 -10.35 -15.86
CA PRO A 10 -2.80 -9.60 -16.54
C PRO A 10 -3.14 -9.26 -18.00
N LYS A 11 -4.05 -9.98 -18.65
CA LYS A 11 -4.39 -9.75 -20.07
C LYS A 11 -5.24 -8.50 -20.30
N LYS A 12 -5.81 -7.92 -19.23
CA LYS A 12 -6.70 -6.75 -19.31
C LYS A 12 -6.00 -5.43 -18.98
N ILE A 13 -4.69 -5.45 -18.72
CA ILE A 13 -3.95 -4.31 -18.14
C ILE A 13 -2.82 -3.95 -19.09
N SER A 14 -2.88 -2.72 -19.64
CA SER A 14 -1.88 -2.21 -20.59
C SER A 14 -0.67 -1.60 -19.90
N GLU A 15 -0.87 -0.90 -18.79
CA GLU A 15 0.20 -0.24 -18.02
C GLU A 15 0.22 -0.79 -16.60
N LYS A 16 1.40 -1.24 -16.17
CA LYS A 16 1.63 -1.81 -14.86
C LYS A 16 3.05 -1.47 -14.39
N VAL A 17 3.20 -1.33 -13.08
CA VAL A 17 4.50 -1.27 -12.40
C VAL A 17 4.70 -2.62 -11.73
N GLU A 18 5.83 -3.27 -11.99
CA GLU A 18 6.21 -4.51 -11.31
C GLU A 18 6.90 -4.17 -9.99
N VAL A 19 6.64 -4.97 -8.96
CA VAL A 19 7.02 -4.62 -7.60
C VAL A 19 7.41 -5.88 -6.83
N PHE A 20 8.31 -5.75 -5.86
CA PHE A 20 8.77 -6.88 -5.03
C PHE A 20 8.83 -6.52 -3.56
N GLY A 21 8.36 -7.43 -2.73
CA GLY A 21 8.34 -7.30 -1.28
C GLY A 21 6.92 -7.33 -0.74
N ASN A 22 6.76 -6.96 0.53
CA ASN A 22 5.45 -6.91 1.15
C ASN A 22 5.43 -5.89 2.27
N ASN A 23 4.70 -4.79 2.04
CA ASN A 23 4.63 -3.73 3.02
C ASN A 23 3.72 -4.09 4.21
N SER A 24 2.59 -4.80 3.97
CA SER A 24 1.71 -5.26 5.05
C SER A 24 0.66 -6.31 4.65
N VAL A 25 0.16 -7.01 5.68
CA VAL A 25 -1.08 -7.80 5.71
C VAL A 25 -1.99 -7.16 6.79
N GLY A 26 -2.67 -6.07 6.44
CA GLY A 26 -3.52 -5.32 7.37
C GLY A 26 -2.73 -4.27 8.18
N ALA A 27 -3.20 -3.97 9.39
CA ALA A 27 -2.65 -2.90 10.23
C ALA A 27 -1.31 -3.27 10.92
N PHE A 28 -1.09 -4.55 11.22
CA PHE A 28 0.05 -5.00 12.05
C PHE A 28 0.81 -6.22 11.50
N GLY A 29 0.35 -6.80 10.39
CA GLY A 29 0.91 -8.03 9.85
C GLY A 29 2.00 -7.78 8.80
N ALA A 30 3.08 -8.56 8.85
CA ALA A 30 4.05 -8.70 7.77
C ALA A 30 3.81 -10.02 7.04
N GLY A 31 3.65 -9.98 5.71
CA GLY A 31 3.61 -11.19 4.90
C GLY A 31 4.99 -11.47 4.29
N ASN A 32 5.19 -12.67 3.78
CA ASN A 32 6.40 -12.99 3.01
C ASN A 32 6.51 -12.08 1.78
N SER A 33 7.76 -11.72 1.45
CA SER A 33 8.08 -10.98 0.22
C SER A 33 7.64 -11.76 -1.00
N LYS A 34 7.00 -11.07 -1.93
CA LYS A 34 6.55 -11.64 -3.19
C LYS A 34 6.53 -10.59 -4.28
N SER A 35 6.53 -11.04 -5.53
CA SER A 35 6.28 -10.14 -6.66
C SER A 35 4.82 -9.74 -6.70
N GLY A 36 4.56 -8.54 -7.20
CA GLY A 36 3.22 -8.03 -7.41
C GLY A 36 3.19 -7.01 -8.54
N TYR A 37 2.03 -6.36 -8.68
CA TYR A 37 1.81 -5.33 -9.68
C TYR A 37 1.02 -4.17 -9.10
N ILE A 38 1.34 -2.94 -9.53
CA ILE A 38 0.49 -1.77 -9.39
C ILE A 38 -0.02 -1.39 -10.78
N PHE A 39 -1.32 -1.11 -10.90
CA PHE A 39 -1.94 -0.75 -12.18
C PHE A 39 -3.23 0.03 -11.97
N LYS A 40 -3.71 0.70 -13.02
CA LYS A 40 -5.05 1.30 -13.05
C LYS A 40 -6.06 0.28 -13.55
N ALA A 41 -7.03 -0.05 -12.71
CA ALA A 41 -8.14 -0.92 -13.10
C ALA A 41 -9.21 -0.10 -13.83
N SER A 42 -9.70 -0.61 -14.96
CA SER A 42 -10.74 0.07 -15.75
C SER A 42 -12.05 0.20 -14.98
N ASP A 43 -12.44 -0.87 -14.28
CA ASP A 43 -13.64 -0.96 -13.46
C ASP A 43 -13.36 -1.83 -12.22
N VAL A 44 -13.74 -1.33 -11.06
CA VAL A 44 -13.72 -2.04 -9.78
C VAL A 44 -15.11 -1.99 -9.18
N LEU A 45 -15.76 -3.15 -9.06
CA LEU A 45 -17.07 -3.27 -8.43
C LEU A 45 -16.91 -3.42 -6.92
N LEU A 46 -17.52 -2.51 -6.15
CA LEU A 46 -17.58 -2.57 -4.70
C LEU A 46 -19.03 -2.38 -4.25
N GLY A 47 -19.61 -3.44 -3.67
CA GLY A 47 -21.03 -3.45 -3.31
C GLY A 47 -21.91 -3.25 -4.54
N ASN A 48 -22.69 -2.17 -4.54
CA ASN A 48 -23.61 -1.81 -5.63
C ASN A 48 -23.06 -0.68 -6.54
N LYS A 49 -21.77 -0.34 -6.46
CA LYS A 49 -21.17 0.75 -7.23
C LYS A 49 -19.92 0.30 -7.98
N SER A 50 -19.77 0.77 -9.22
CA SER A 50 -18.52 0.65 -9.99
C SER A 50 -17.66 1.90 -9.80
N PHE A 51 -16.36 1.69 -9.68
CA PHE A 51 -15.33 2.73 -9.63
C PHE A 51 -14.39 2.55 -10.82
N THR A 52 -14.12 3.61 -11.55
CA THR A 52 -13.29 3.56 -12.75
C THR A 52 -11.92 4.18 -12.51
N ASN A 53 -10.92 3.70 -13.24
CA ASN A 53 -9.54 4.22 -13.20
C ASN A 53 -8.92 4.21 -11.79
N GLU A 54 -9.27 3.22 -10.99
CA GLU A 54 -8.77 3.09 -9.62
C GLU A 54 -7.37 2.47 -9.60
N LEU A 55 -6.49 3.01 -8.76
CA LEU A 55 -5.17 2.44 -8.56
C LEU A 55 -5.28 1.20 -7.68
N VAL A 56 -4.85 0.07 -8.23
CA VAL A 56 -4.92 -1.25 -7.60
C VAL A 56 -3.53 -1.84 -7.51
N MET A 57 -3.23 -2.44 -6.36
CA MET A 57 -2.02 -3.22 -6.11
C MET A 57 -2.40 -4.69 -5.87
N THR A 58 -1.61 -5.63 -6.38
CA THR A 58 -1.81 -7.05 -6.06
C THR A 58 -1.21 -7.40 -4.68
N GLY A 59 -1.64 -8.50 -4.10
CA GLY A 59 -1.47 -8.73 -2.68
C GLY A 59 -1.87 -10.11 -2.19
N SER A 60 -1.53 -10.40 -0.93
CA SER A 60 -1.95 -11.64 -0.27
C SER A 60 -3.41 -11.56 0.23
N SER A 61 -3.96 -10.36 0.35
CA SER A 61 -5.32 -10.11 0.80
C SER A 61 -5.95 -8.95 0.02
N ASN A 62 -7.28 -8.91 0.05
CA ASN A 62 -8.06 -7.77 -0.43
C ASN A 62 -8.11 -6.70 0.66
N LEU A 63 -7.75 -5.45 0.34
CA LEU A 63 -7.74 -4.33 1.30
C LEU A 63 -8.26 -3.04 0.66
N LEU A 64 -9.15 -2.36 1.38
CA LEU A 64 -9.49 -0.96 1.15
C LEU A 64 -8.61 -0.10 2.05
N GLY A 65 -7.68 0.65 1.45
CA GLY A 65 -6.76 1.50 2.18
C GLY A 65 -7.36 2.85 2.55
N ASN A 66 -6.73 3.53 3.51
CA ASN A 66 -7.15 4.86 3.97
C ASN A 66 -7.16 5.90 2.84
N SER A 67 -6.24 5.77 1.87
CA SER A 67 -6.20 6.65 0.69
C SER A 67 -7.46 6.56 -0.18
N PHE A 68 -8.17 5.42 -0.16
CA PHE A 68 -9.47 5.26 -0.80
C PHE A 68 -10.59 5.76 0.13
N LEU A 69 -10.58 5.34 1.40
CA LEU A 69 -11.64 5.64 2.36
C LEU A 69 -11.76 7.14 2.71
N LYS A 70 -10.68 7.93 2.58
CA LYS A 70 -10.71 9.40 2.79
C LYS A 70 -11.71 10.14 1.90
N ASN A 71 -12.16 9.51 0.81
CA ASN A 71 -13.14 10.08 -0.12
C ASN A 71 -14.60 9.79 0.28
N PHE A 72 -14.81 9.10 1.41
CA PHE A 72 -16.11 8.67 1.88
C PHE A 72 -16.33 9.07 3.35
N VAL A 73 -17.57 9.37 3.68
CA VAL A 73 -18.07 9.17 5.04
C VAL A 73 -18.52 7.72 5.12
N PHE A 74 -17.96 6.95 6.05
CA PHE A 74 -18.24 5.52 6.16
C PHE A 74 -18.70 5.11 7.56
N VAL A 75 -19.53 4.06 7.59
CA VAL A 75 -20.00 3.41 8.82
C VAL A 75 -19.68 1.92 8.72
N LEU A 76 -19.03 1.41 9.77
CA LEU A 76 -18.85 -0.03 10.00
C LEU A 76 -19.94 -0.47 10.97
N ASP A 77 -20.97 -1.13 10.47
CA ASP A 77 -22.03 -1.71 11.29
C ASP A 77 -21.68 -3.16 11.63
N TRP A 78 -21.15 -3.35 12.84
CA TRP A 78 -20.74 -4.65 13.36
C TRP A 78 -21.92 -5.58 13.64
N VAL A 79 -23.11 -5.05 13.92
CA VAL A 79 -24.29 -5.86 14.22
C VAL A 79 -24.85 -6.46 12.95
N SER A 80 -25.03 -5.63 11.91
CA SER A 80 -25.55 -6.12 10.62
C SER A 80 -24.47 -6.65 9.68
N HIS A 81 -23.19 -6.57 10.09
CA HIS A 81 -22.01 -6.98 9.30
C HIS A 81 -21.95 -6.26 7.94
N LYS A 82 -22.23 -4.94 7.95
CA LYS A 82 -22.27 -4.12 6.73
C LYS A 82 -21.35 -2.93 6.82
N ILE A 83 -20.86 -2.53 5.65
CA ILE A 83 -20.11 -1.30 5.47
C ILE A 83 -20.95 -0.37 4.60
N TYR A 84 -21.21 0.83 5.09
CA TYR A 84 -21.90 1.89 4.36
C TYR A 84 -20.89 2.93 3.93
N LEU A 85 -20.85 3.26 2.64
CA LEU A 85 -19.92 4.23 2.07
C LEU A 85 -20.70 5.33 1.36
N LYS A 86 -20.68 6.55 1.91
CA LYS A 86 -21.23 7.74 1.25
C LYS A 86 -20.08 8.56 0.68
N GLN A 87 -19.96 8.57 -0.64
CA GLN A 87 -18.92 9.34 -1.32
C GLN A 87 -19.11 10.84 -1.07
N ILE A 88 -18.05 11.52 -0.66
CA ILE A 88 -18.03 12.96 -0.40
C ILE A 88 -17.06 13.71 -1.32
N ARG A 89 -16.15 12.99 -2.01
CA ARG A 89 -15.22 13.55 -2.98
C ARG A 89 -15.08 12.60 -4.17
N ASN A 90 -14.96 13.17 -5.37
CA ASN A 90 -14.47 12.45 -6.53
C ASN A 90 -12.94 12.55 -6.51
N SER A 91 -12.25 11.43 -6.58
CA SER A 91 -10.79 11.42 -6.65
C SER A 91 -10.34 10.67 -7.90
N SER A 92 -9.36 11.25 -8.59
CA SER A 92 -8.48 10.49 -9.46
C SER A 92 -7.43 9.80 -8.58
N SER A 93 -7.18 8.52 -8.82
CA SER A 93 -6.13 7.79 -8.12
C SER A 93 -4.80 7.98 -8.88
N GLU A 94 -3.89 8.75 -8.28
CA GLU A 94 -2.53 8.97 -8.77
C GLU A 94 -1.53 8.16 -7.94
N LEU A 95 -0.47 7.67 -8.60
CA LEU A 95 0.62 6.97 -7.94
C LEU A 95 1.76 7.98 -7.74
N GLU A 96 1.86 8.51 -6.53
CA GLU A 96 3.03 9.28 -6.08
C GLU A 96 3.89 8.37 -5.20
N SER A 97 5.13 8.12 -5.62
CA SER A 97 6.05 7.25 -4.88
C SER A 97 7.49 7.51 -5.27
N PHE A 98 8.41 7.25 -4.35
CA PHE A 98 9.85 7.15 -4.62
C PHE A 98 10.27 5.76 -5.12
N GLY A 99 9.32 4.87 -5.41
CA GLY A 99 9.58 3.53 -5.91
C GLY A 99 9.94 2.52 -4.83
N PHE A 100 9.87 2.86 -3.55
CA PHE A 100 10.08 1.92 -2.45
C PHE A 100 9.19 2.26 -1.24
N GLY A 101 9.09 1.29 -0.33
CA GLY A 101 8.40 1.42 0.94
C GLY A 101 9.25 0.77 2.03
N TYR A 102 9.20 1.33 3.22
CA TYR A 102 9.98 0.87 4.37
C TYR A 102 9.07 0.73 5.59
N ARG A 103 9.55 0.01 6.60
CA ARG A 103 8.91 -0.04 7.92
C ARG A 103 9.97 -0.15 8.99
N PHE A 104 9.60 0.15 10.23
CA PHE A 104 10.45 -0.11 11.37
C PHE A 104 10.36 -1.58 11.79
N ILE A 105 11.50 -2.27 11.81
CA ILE A 105 11.68 -3.63 12.33
C ILE A 105 12.74 -3.51 13.43
N ASP A 106 12.38 -3.86 14.67
CA ASP A 106 13.27 -3.72 15.83
C ASP A 106 13.87 -2.31 15.96
N ASN A 107 13.02 -1.29 15.84
CA ASN A 107 13.35 0.15 15.84
C ASN A 107 14.25 0.63 14.70
N LYS A 108 14.54 -0.22 13.70
CA LYS A 108 15.35 0.13 12.53
C LYS A 108 14.48 0.18 11.27
N PRO A 109 14.53 1.27 10.50
CA PRO A 109 13.81 1.32 9.24
C PRO A 109 14.50 0.40 8.22
N ALA A 110 13.72 -0.53 7.67
CA ALA A 110 14.14 -1.46 6.65
C ALA A 110 13.26 -1.34 5.42
N VAL A 111 13.87 -1.36 4.23
CA VAL A 111 13.15 -1.44 2.96
C VAL A 111 12.40 -2.76 2.90
N VAL A 112 11.08 -2.72 2.75
CA VAL A 112 10.22 -3.91 2.70
C VAL A 112 9.56 -4.12 1.35
N TYR A 113 9.71 -3.15 0.46
CA TYR A 113 9.08 -3.14 -0.84
C TYR A 113 9.84 -2.23 -1.80
N VAL A 114 10.02 -2.65 -3.05
CA VAL A 114 10.65 -1.86 -4.13
C VAL A 114 9.92 -2.06 -5.46
N PHE A 115 9.98 -1.06 -6.33
CA PHE A 115 9.60 -1.17 -7.73
C PHE A 115 10.70 -1.95 -8.46
N GLN A 116 10.30 -2.84 -9.35
CA GLN A 116 11.19 -3.59 -10.22
C GLN A 116 11.43 -2.79 -11.50
N GLU A 117 12.19 -1.71 -11.36
CA GLU A 117 12.74 -0.95 -12.48
C GLU A 117 14.20 -1.33 -12.73
N GLU A 118 14.65 -1.16 -13.97
CA GLU A 118 16.03 -1.46 -14.33
C GLU A 118 16.98 -0.54 -13.54
N ASN A 119 17.94 -1.13 -12.83
CA ASN A 119 18.91 -0.42 -11.98
C ASN A 119 18.34 0.35 -10.77
N PHE A 120 17.19 -0.06 -10.22
CA PHE A 120 16.73 0.50 -8.94
C PHE A 120 17.76 0.22 -7.83
N PRO A 121 18.24 1.24 -7.09
CA PRO A 121 19.44 1.11 -6.24
C PRO A 121 19.19 0.40 -4.91
N LEU A 122 17.92 0.25 -4.50
CA LEU A 122 17.54 -0.33 -3.22
C LEU A 122 17.04 -1.76 -3.39
N LYS A 123 17.24 -2.57 -2.34
CA LYS A 123 16.73 -3.93 -2.23
C LYS A 123 15.92 -4.08 -0.95
N VAL A 124 14.96 -5.01 -1.00
CA VAL A 124 14.24 -5.44 0.20
C VAL A 124 15.24 -6.00 1.21
N GLY A 125 15.19 -5.50 2.44
CA GLY A 125 16.11 -5.82 3.53
C GLY A 125 17.18 -4.75 3.77
N ASP A 126 17.38 -3.80 2.85
CA ASP A 126 18.32 -2.71 3.08
C ASP A 126 17.88 -1.87 4.29
N SER A 127 18.84 -1.50 5.14
CA SER A 127 18.60 -0.61 6.27
C SER A 127 18.71 0.85 5.81
N ILE A 128 17.82 1.70 6.33
CA ILE A 128 17.83 3.13 6.01
C ILE A 128 18.57 3.87 7.12
N LEU A 129 19.71 4.44 6.79
CA LEU A 129 20.54 5.17 7.76
C LEU A 129 20.05 6.60 7.98
N SER A 130 19.47 7.22 6.95
CA SER A 130 18.94 8.58 7.07
C SER A 130 17.89 8.90 6.00
N ILE A 131 16.98 9.81 6.33
CA ILE A 131 16.02 10.42 5.40
C ILE A 131 16.03 11.92 5.64
N ASN A 132 16.24 12.74 4.60
CA ASN A 132 16.25 14.20 4.70
C ASN A 132 17.12 14.75 5.84
N ASN A 133 18.35 14.22 5.96
CA ASN A 133 19.33 14.58 7.00
C ASN A 133 18.94 14.17 8.45
N ILE A 134 17.86 13.42 8.64
CA ILE A 134 17.52 12.81 9.92
C ILE A 134 18.26 11.47 10.02
N ASP A 135 19.06 11.29 11.06
CA ASP A 135 19.71 10.02 11.39
C ASP A 135 18.67 9.04 11.95
N LEU A 136 18.59 7.86 11.34
CA LEU A 136 17.65 6.79 11.70
C LEU A 136 18.36 5.50 12.16
N ASP A 137 19.70 5.49 12.21
CA ASP A 137 20.48 4.29 12.54
C ASP A 137 20.45 3.98 14.06
N ASN A 138 20.30 5.02 14.89
CA ASN A 138 20.41 4.94 16.34
C ASN A 138 19.16 5.46 17.08
N LEU A 139 17.97 5.14 16.57
CA LEU A 139 16.72 5.55 17.21
C LEU A 139 16.43 4.72 18.45
N ASP A 140 16.01 5.39 19.52
CA ASP A 140 15.33 4.72 20.62
C ASP A 140 13.89 4.36 20.24
N HIS A 141 13.22 3.58 21.09
CA HIS A 141 11.87 3.10 20.83
C HIS A 141 10.86 4.25 20.69
N GLU A 142 10.96 5.30 21.51
CA GLU A 142 10.01 6.42 21.49
C GLU A 142 10.15 7.23 20.20
N THR A 143 11.38 7.47 19.77
CA THR A 143 11.70 8.19 18.53
C THR A 143 11.34 7.36 17.30
N ALA A 144 11.57 6.05 17.31
CA ALA A 144 11.10 5.15 16.26
C ALA A 144 9.57 5.16 16.15
N CYS A 145 8.84 5.13 17.26
CA CYS A 145 7.39 5.28 17.27
C CYS A 145 6.93 6.64 16.74
N HIS A 146 7.64 7.73 17.07
CA HIS A 146 7.32 9.06 16.57
C HIS A 146 7.37 9.09 15.03
N TYR A 147 8.46 8.59 14.42
CA TYR A 147 8.59 8.56 12.97
C TYR A 147 7.63 7.57 12.30
N PHE A 148 7.25 6.48 12.97
CA PHE A 148 6.25 5.55 12.45
C PHE A 148 4.84 6.17 12.33
N LEU A 149 4.47 7.12 13.20
CA LEU A 149 3.13 7.72 13.24
C LEU A 149 2.94 8.94 12.32
N ILE A 150 4.02 9.42 11.69
CA ILE A 150 3.98 10.59 10.79
C ILE A 150 3.59 10.19 9.34
N GLU A 151 3.51 8.89 9.03
CA GLU A 151 3.01 8.37 7.73
C GLU A 151 1.49 8.18 7.67
#